data_AF-X1IST5-F1
#
_entry.id   AF-X1IST5-F1
#
_cell.length_a   1.000
_cell.length_b   1.000
_cell.length_c   1.000
_cell.angle_alpha   90.00
_cell.angle_beta   90.00
_cell.angle_gamma   90.00
#
_symmetry.space_group_name_H-M   'P 1'
#
loop_
_entity.id
_entity.type
_entity.pdbx_description
1 polymer ?
#
loop_
_entity_poly.entity_id
_entity_poly.type
_entity_poly.pdbx_seq_one_letter_code
_entity_poly.pdbx_strand_id
1 'polypeptide(L)'
;MIHLVDGTTLTDDHCYPHEIDSERITSVERIIRGRTLTIKKSPLIEDFFVASEASIDIALTAPGITAQPTKVTKKILGCYIKDSEPPIQCQFIMDPRSYNTILDFFEVHVKSKRGITARRITSEKKTLRELHQRQFGNEV
;
A
#
# COMPACT_ATOMS: atom_id res chain seq x y z
N MET A 1 2.69 11.61 5.74
CA MET A 1 2.26 12.06 7.08
C MET A 1 1.66 10.91 7.85
N ILE A 2 1.87 10.91 9.16
CA ILE A 2 1.38 9.92 10.11
C ILE A 2 0.82 10.71 11.29
N HIS A 3 -0.45 10.50 11.60
CA HIS A 3 -1.13 11.21 12.68
C HIS A 3 -1.23 10.29 13.89
N LEU A 4 -0.83 10.79 15.06
CA LEU A 4 -0.80 10.03 16.30
C LEU A 4 -1.95 10.40 17.24
N VAL A 5 -2.23 9.52 18.20
CA VAL A 5 -3.28 9.71 19.23
C VAL A 5 -3.03 10.93 20.12
N ASP A 6 -1.78 11.33 20.31
CA ASP A 6 -1.38 12.50 21.12
C ASP A 6 -1.51 13.84 20.35
N GLY A 7 -1.97 13.80 19.11
CA GLY A 7 -2.13 14.97 18.23
C GLY A 7 -0.88 15.29 17.40
N THR A 8 0.25 14.61 17.62
CA THR A 8 1.47 14.80 16.84
C THR A 8 1.29 14.32 15.40
N THR A 9 1.87 15.04 14.46
CA THR A 9 1.97 14.61 13.05
C THR A 9 3.43 14.42 12.66
N LEU A 10 3.77 13.21 12.22
CA LEU A 10 5.10 12.85 11.74
C LEU A 10 5.12 12.82 10.20
N THR A 11 6.28 13.11 9.62
CA THR A 11 6.56 12.95 8.19
C THR A 11 7.50 11.77 7.97
N ASP A 12 7.69 11.40 6.69
CA ASP A 12 8.57 10.31 6.29
C ASP A 12 10.06 10.62 6.61
N ASP A 13 10.40 11.88 6.92
CA ASP A 13 11.74 12.28 7.42
C ASP A 13 11.96 11.87 8.88
N HIS A 14 10.87 11.68 9.64
CA HIS A 14 10.94 11.28 11.04
C HIS A 14 10.98 9.75 11.16
N CYS A 15 10.01 9.08 10.52
CA CYS A 15 9.86 7.62 10.53
C CYS A 15 8.80 7.16 9.52
N TYR A 16 8.77 5.86 9.25
CA TYR A 16 7.71 5.20 8.49
C TYR A 16 6.62 4.63 9.41
N PRO A 17 5.38 4.47 8.92
CA PRO A 17 4.26 3.98 9.73
C PRO A 17 4.51 2.60 10.38
N HIS A 18 5.24 1.72 9.68
CA HIS A 18 5.54 0.36 10.16
C HIS A 18 6.65 0.30 11.22
N GLU A 19 7.21 1.44 11.59
CA GLU A 19 8.22 1.60 12.64
C GLU A 19 7.59 2.13 13.95
N ILE A 20 6.31 2.49 13.91
CA ILE A 20 5.53 2.97 15.04
C ILE A 20 4.55 1.89 15.45
N ASP A 21 4.29 1.79 16.75
CA ASP A 21 3.17 0.99 17.25
C ASP A 21 1.85 1.47 16.63
N SER A 22 1.16 0.56 15.93
CA SER A 22 -0.06 0.84 15.19
C SER A 22 -1.20 1.35 16.07
N GLU A 23 -1.22 1.00 17.35
CA GLU A 23 -2.22 1.50 18.31
C GLU A 23 -2.03 2.99 18.64
N ARG A 24 -0.85 3.54 18.36
CA ARG A 24 -0.58 4.97 18.49
C ARG A 24 -0.98 5.78 17.26
N ILE A 25 -1.26 5.13 16.13
CA ILE A 25 -1.59 5.78 14.85
C ILE A 25 -3.10 5.94 14.73
N THR A 26 -3.56 7.16 14.45
CA THR A 26 -4.97 7.46 14.15
C THR A 26 -5.24 7.47 12.65
N SER A 27 -4.28 7.89 11.84
CA SER A 27 -4.36 7.80 10.38
C SER A 27 -2.98 7.94 9.73
N VAL A 28 -2.87 7.43 8.50
CA VAL A 28 -1.70 7.62 7.64
C VAL A 28 -2.16 8.29 6.36
N GLU A 29 -1.45 9.35 5.97
CA GLU A 29 -1.79 10.18 4.82
C GLU A 29 -0.60 10.33 3.86
N ARG A 30 -0.88 10.30 2.56
CA ARG A 30 0.09 10.63 1.50
C ARG A 30 -0.51 11.65 0.54
N ILE A 31 0.24 12.74 0.33
CA ILE A 31 -0.08 13.78 -0.63
C ILE A 31 0.77 13.54 -1.87
N ILE A 32 0.11 13.37 -3.01
CA ILE A 32 0.75 13.14 -4.31
C ILE A 32 0.19 14.17 -5.29
N ARG A 33 1.01 15.19 -5.60
CA ARG A 33 0.68 16.28 -6.54
C ARG A 33 -0.72 16.88 -6.31
N GLY A 34 -1.03 17.19 -5.05
CA GLY A 34 -2.29 17.82 -4.63
C GLY A 34 -3.47 16.87 -4.40
N ARG A 35 -3.30 15.55 -4.62
CA ARG A 35 -4.29 14.54 -4.19
C ARG A 35 -3.85 13.90 -2.88
N THR A 36 -4.82 13.74 -1.99
CA THR A 36 -4.61 13.16 -0.66
C THR A 36 -5.18 11.76 -0.61
N LEU A 37 -4.35 10.79 -0.21
CA LEU A 37 -4.75 9.43 0.13
C LEU A 37 -4.61 9.23 1.63
N THR A 38 -5.68 8.81 2.29
CA THR A 38 -5.69 8.65 3.75
C THR A 38 -6.32 7.32 4.13
N ILE A 39 -5.62 6.54 4.95
CA ILE A 39 -6.20 5.39 5.66
C ILE A 39 -6.36 5.81 7.12
N LYS A 40 -7.59 5.82 7.61
CA LYS A 40 -7.90 6.03 9.02
C LYS A 40 -7.81 4.71 9.77
N LYS A 41 -7.33 4.73 11.02
CA LYS A 41 -7.40 3.57 11.92
C LYS A 41 -8.85 3.15 12.09
N SER A 42 -9.04 1.84 12.10
CA SER A 42 -10.31 1.14 12.25
C SER A 42 -10.04 -0.10 13.10
N PRO A 43 -11.04 -0.61 13.86
CA PRO A 43 -10.91 -1.89 14.56
C PRO A 43 -10.51 -3.07 13.67
N LEU A 44 -10.73 -2.95 12.35
CA LEU A 44 -10.38 -3.95 11.34
C LEU A 44 -8.96 -3.81 10.80
N ILE A 45 -8.20 -2.78 11.20
CA ILE A 45 -6.84 -2.51 10.70
C ILE A 45 -5.82 -2.82 11.79
N GLU A 46 -4.94 -3.76 11.48
CA GLU A 46 -3.89 -4.17 12.39
C GLU A 46 -2.66 -3.27 12.25
N ASP A 47 -2.08 -3.18 11.05
CA ASP A 47 -0.85 -2.43 10.79
C ASP A 47 -0.96 -1.55 9.55
N PHE A 48 -0.14 -0.49 9.50
CA PHE A 48 0.01 0.37 8.33
C PHE A 48 1.40 0.26 7.72
N PHE A 49 1.49 0.48 6.41
CA PHE A 49 2.75 0.63 5.73
C PHE A 49 2.64 1.62 4.58
N VAL A 50 3.80 2.13 4.16
CA VAL A 50 3.95 2.79 2.88
C VAL A 50 5.07 2.14 2.10
N ALA A 51 4.92 2.15 0.78
CA ALA A 51 5.94 1.68 -0.13
C ALA A 51 5.97 2.54 -1.38
N SER A 52 7.07 2.46 -2.12
CA SER A 52 7.19 3.02 -3.45
C SER A 52 7.78 1.95 -4.35
N GLU A 53 7.17 1.74 -5.50
CA GLU A 53 7.77 0.95 -6.57
C GLU A 53 8.49 1.92 -7.51
N ALA A 54 9.71 1.57 -7.91
CA ALA A 54 10.48 2.34 -8.86
C ALA A 54 11.13 1.41 -9.88
N SER A 55 11.19 1.87 -11.13
CA SER A 55 11.84 1.17 -12.22
C SER A 55 13.08 1.94 -12.68
N ILE A 56 14.10 1.20 -13.08
CA ILE A 56 15.23 1.71 -13.85
C ILE A 56 15.17 1.04 -15.20
N ASP A 57 15.19 1.85 -16.25
CA ASP A 57 15.37 1.35 -17.61
C ASP A 57 16.86 1.00 -17.75
N ILE A 58 17.21 -0.28 -17.53
CA ILE A 58 18.57 -0.77 -17.77
C ILE A 58 18.68 -1.02 -19.27
N ALA A 59 19.18 -0.03 -20.00
CA ALA A 59 19.63 -0.26 -21.36
C ALA A 59 20.85 -1.20 -21.29
N LEU A 60 20.74 -2.44 -21.79
CA LEU A 60 21.87 -3.31 -22.08
C LEU A 60 22.72 -2.61 -23.14
N THR A 61 23.60 -1.72 -22.71
CA THR A 61 24.33 -0.83 -23.62
C THR A 61 25.82 -0.95 -23.39
N ALA A 62 26.53 -0.90 -24.51
CA ALA A 62 27.97 -1.02 -24.65
C ALA A 62 28.74 -0.12 -23.64
N PRO A 63 30.04 -0.40 -23.41
CA PRO A 63 30.84 0.32 -22.43
C PRO A 63 30.73 1.84 -22.64
N GLY A 64 30.23 2.57 -21.63
CA GLY A 64 30.16 4.04 -21.64
C GLY A 64 28.75 4.66 -21.59
N ILE A 65 27.66 3.90 -21.63
CA ILE A 65 26.31 4.47 -21.48
C ILE A 65 25.88 4.47 -20.00
N THR A 66 25.60 5.66 -19.47
CA THR A 66 25.08 5.85 -18.11
C THR A 66 23.62 5.46 -18.01
N ALA A 67 23.28 4.64 -17.01
CA ALA A 67 21.91 4.25 -16.70
C ALA A 67 20.99 5.47 -16.51
N GLN A 68 19.74 5.37 -16.98
CA GLN A 68 18.75 6.42 -16.74
C GLN A 68 18.41 6.53 -15.26
N PRO A 69 18.03 7.74 -14.79
CA PRO A 69 17.60 7.93 -13.40
C PRO A 69 16.37 7.09 -13.07
N THR A 70 16.36 6.54 -11.85
CA THR A 70 15.27 5.76 -11.29
C THR A 70 13.95 6.54 -11.33
N LYS A 71 12.93 5.98 -11.98
CA LYS A 71 11.60 6.59 -12.06
C LYS A 71 10.66 5.86 -11.11
N VAL A 72 10.07 6.60 -10.18
CA VAL A 72 8.98 6.06 -9.36
C VAL A 72 7.81 5.70 -10.29
N THR A 73 7.34 4.46 -10.19
CA THR A 73 6.23 3.92 -10.97
C THR A 73 4.94 3.88 -10.14
N LYS A 74 5.05 3.63 -8.83
CA LYS A 74 3.89 3.57 -7.93
C LYS A 74 4.21 4.15 -6.57
N LYS A 75 3.22 4.82 -5.99
CA LYS A 75 3.18 5.13 -4.56
C LYS A 75 2.09 4.28 -3.92
N ILE A 76 2.43 3.61 -2.82
CA ILE A 76 1.56 2.65 -2.15
C ILE A 76 1.37 3.11 -0.72
N LEU A 77 0.11 3.28 -0.33
CA LEU A 77 -0.32 3.39 1.06
C LEU A 77 -1.17 2.16 1.36
N GLY A 78 -0.88 1.43 2.42
CA GLY A 78 -1.61 0.20 2.69
C GLY A 78 -1.65 -0.20 4.14
N CYS A 79 -2.43 -1.24 4.39
CA CYS A 79 -2.62 -1.80 5.72
C CYS A 79 -2.89 -3.31 5.66
N TYR A 80 -2.80 -3.95 6.83
CA TYR A 80 -3.24 -5.33 7.02
C TYR A 80 -4.60 -5.38 7.72
N ILE A 81 -5.45 -6.31 7.27
CA ILE A 81 -6.74 -6.57 7.89
C ILE A 81 -6.52 -7.47 9.11
N LYS A 82 -7.05 -7.03 10.25
CA LYS A 82 -6.96 -7.73 11.53
C LYS A 82 -7.67 -9.08 11.48
N ASP A 83 -7.13 -10.06 12.21
CA ASP A 83 -7.73 -11.38 12.42
C ASP A 83 -8.04 -12.14 11.11
N SER A 84 -7.22 -11.92 10.07
CA SER A 84 -7.30 -12.64 8.80
C SER A 84 -6.26 -13.76 8.69
N GLU A 85 -6.71 -14.95 8.31
CA GLU A 85 -5.85 -16.12 8.06
C GLU A 85 -6.28 -16.79 6.73
N PRO A 86 -5.44 -16.72 5.67
CA PRO A 86 -4.14 -16.06 5.61
C PRO A 86 -4.26 -14.52 5.72
N PRO A 87 -3.18 -13.80 6.10
CA PRO A 87 -3.21 -12.35 6.22
C PRO A 87 -3.66 -11.67 4.93
N ILE A 88 -4.63 -10.76 5.03
CA ILE A 88 -5.11 -9.94 3.92
C ILE A 88 -4.45 -8.58 3.95
N GLN A 89 -3.85 -8.21 2.82
CA GLN A 89 -3.25 -6.90 2.60
C GLN A 89 -4.18 -6.05 1.73
N CYS A 90 -4.41 -4.81 2.17
CA CYS A 90 -5.13 -3.78 1.43
C CYS A 90 -4.12 -2.72 0.96
N GLN A 91 -4.14 -2.37 -0.32
CA GLN A 91 -3.23 -1.38 -0.91
C GLN A 91 -3.99 -0.35 -1.73
N PHE A 92 -3.76 0.92 -1.40
CA PHE A 92 -4.04 2.06 -2.27
C PHE A 92 -2.80 2.35 -3.09
N ILE A 93 -2.87 2.02 -4.38
CA ILE A 93 -1.78 2.14 -5.33
C ILE A 93 -2.08 3.31 -6.26
N MET A 94 -1.24 4.34 -6.26
CA MET A 94 -1.36 5.47 -7.17
C MET A 94 -0.18 5.49 -8.13
N ASP A 95 -0.48 5.61 -9.43
CA ASP A 95 0.50 6.01 -10.44
C ASP A 95 0.71 7.54 -10.33
N PRO A 96 1.91 8.03 -9.98
CA PRO A 96 2.17 9.44 -9.81
C PRO A 96 2.15 10.25 -11.12
N ARG A 97 2.12 9.58 -12.28
CA ARG A 97 2.13 10.21 -13.61
C ARG A 97 0.71 10.44 -14.13
N SER A 98 -0.15 9.42 -14.02
CA SER A 98 -1.54 9.45 -14.49
C SER A 98 -2.55 9.80 -13.40
N TYR A 99 -2.18 9.72 -12.12
CA TYR A 99 -3.06 9.86 -10.95
C TYR A 99 -4.13 8.78 -10.82
N ASN A 100 -4.06 7.74 -11.66
CA ASN A 100 -4.92 6.59 -11.53
C ASN A 100 -4.63 5.89 -10.22
N THR A 101 -5.69 5.65 -9.45
CA THR A 101 -5.61 5.01 -8.14
C THR A 101 -6.38 3.69 -8.18
N ILE A 102 -5.74 2.63 -7.72
CA ILE A 102 -6.30 1.30 -7.62
C ILE A 102 -6.33 0.92 -6.14
N LEU A 103 -7.44 0.33 -5.72
CA LEU A 103 -7.57 -0.35 -4.44
C LEU A 103 -7.46 -1.85 -4.71
N ASP A 104 -6.43 -2.50 -4.19
CA ASP A 104 -6.23 -3.94 -4.31
C ASP A 104 -6.29 -4.60 -2.93
N PHE A 105 -6.95 -5.76 -2.87
CA PHE A 105 -6.96 -6.64 -1.72
C PHE A 105 -6.39 -7.97 -2.15
N PHE A 106 -5.51 -8.55 -1.35
CA PHE A 106 -5.00 -9.88 -1.64
C PHE A 106 -4.45 -10.55 -0.40
N GLU A 107 -4.48 -11.87 -0.42
CA GLU A 107 -3.88 -12.70 0.61
C GLU A 107 -2.37 -12.75 0.43
N VAL A 108 -1.65 -12.76 1.55
CA VAL A 108 -0.20 -12.95 1.60
C VAL A 108 0.16 -14.08 2.55
N HIS A 109 1.28 -14.74 2.29
CA HIS A 109 1.74 -15.82 3.16
C HIS A 109 2.09 -15.33 4.58
N VAL A 110 2.77 -14.19 4.66
CA VAL A 110 3.23 -13.58 5.91
C VAL A 110 3.18 -12.07 5.76
N LYS A 111 2.78 -11.38 6.82
CA LYS A 111 2.80 -9.91 6.90
C LYS A 111 4.24 -9.41 6.76
N SER A 112 4.43 -8.31 6.04
CA SER A 112 5.70 -7.60 5.97
C SER A 112 5.53 -6.17 6.45
N LYS A 113 6.46 -5.70 7.28
CA LYS A 113 6.49 -4.29 7.72
C LYS A 113 6.42 -3.30 6.55
N ARG A 114 7.10 -3.58 5.44
CA ARG A 114 7.10 -2.68 4.27
C ARG A 114 5.94 -2.93 3.30
N GLY A 115 5.15 -3.97 3.51
CA GLY A 115 4.04 -4.38 2.67
C GLY A 115 4.44 -4.91 1.28
N ILE A 116 5.26 -4.18 0.53
CA ILE A 116 5.67 -4.55 -0.84
C ILE A 116 6.52 -5.82 -0.90
N THR A 117 7.16 -6.20 0.21
CA THR A 117 7.94 -7.44 0.30
C THR A 117 7.11 -8.63 0.77
N ALA A 118 5.82 -8.45 1.07
CA ALA A 118 4.93 -9.55 1.38
C ALA A 118 4.69 -10.38 0.11
N ARG A 119 4.83 -11.71 0.24
CA ARG A 119 4.61 -12.62 -0.89
C ARG A 119 3.12 -12.86 -1.05
N ARG A 120 2.56 -12.33 -2.14
CA ARG A 120 1.16 -12.57 -2.56
C ARG A 120 0.92 -14.06 -2.75
N ILE A 121 -0.20 -14.54 -2.23
CA ILE A 121 -0.74 -15.86 -2.58
C ILE A 121 -1.44 -15.68 -3.92
N THR A 122 -0.79 -16.13 -4.99
CA THR A 122 -1.41 -16.19 -6.31
C THR A 122 -2.36 -17.38 -6.31
N SER A 123 -3.63 -17.17 -5.94
CA SER A 123 -4.66 -18.14 -6.31
C SER A 123 -4.77 -18.11 -7.84
N GLU A 124 -4.73 -19.27 -8.48
CA GLU A 124 -5.11 -19.37 -9.88
C GLU A 124 -6.54 -18.79 -10.01
N LYS A 125 -6.65 -17.59 -10.59
CA LYS A 125 -7.92 -16.90 -10.91
C LYS A 125 -9.00 -16.94 -9.82
N LYS A 126 -8.89 -16.09 -8.80
CA LYS A 126 -10.07 -15.39 -8.27
C LYS A 126 -9.77 -13.92 -7.99
N THR A 127 -9.83 -13.13 -9.06
CA THR A 127 -10.01 -11.68 -8.96
C THR A 127 -11.21 -11.41 -8.05
N LEU A 128 -11.03 -10.59 -7.01
CA LEU A 128 -12.06 -10.16 -6.04
C LEU A 128 -13.33 -9.51 -6.63
N ARG A 129 -13.49 -9.48 -7.96
CA ARG A 129 -14.76 -9.19 -8.63
C ARG A 129 -15.91 -10.06 -8.11
N GLU A 130 -15.66 -11.29 -7.67
CA GLU A 130 -16.71 -12.17 -7.14
C GLU A 130 -17.19 -11.83 -5.72
N LEU A 131 -16.37 -11.18 -4.88
CA LEU A 131 -16.78 -10.84 -3.50
C LEU A 131 -17.81 -9.71 -3.48
N HIS A 132 -17.69 -8.74 -4.39
CA HIS A 132 -18.70 -7.69 -4.57
C HIS A 132 -20.02 -8.23 -5.13
N GLN A 133 -19.99 -9.29 -5.94
CA GLN A 133 -21.19 -9.86 -6.54
C GLN A 133 -22.03 -10.69 -5.56
N ARG A 134 -21.41 -11.25 -4.51
CA ARG A 134 -22.13 -12.02 -3.48
C ARG A 134 -22.74 -11.17 -2.37
N GLN A 135 -22.16 -10.01 -2.03
CA GLN A 135 -22.69 -9.17 -0.95
C GLN A 135 -23.91 -8.31 -1.37
N PHE A 136 -24.11 -8.07 -2.67
CA PHE A 136 -25.23 -7.27 -3.19
C PHE A 136 -26.15 -8.04 -4.14
N GLY A 137 -25.99 -9.37 -4.24
CA GLY A 137 -26.71 -10.20 -5.20
C GLY A 137 -27.96 -10.91 -4.69
N ASN A 138 -28.31 -10.76 -3.41
CA ASN A 138 -29.45 -11.46 -2.78
C ASN A 138 -30.46 -10.50 -2.12
N GLU A 139 -30.77 -9.37 -2.77
CA GLU A 139 -31.98 -8.60 -2.48
C GLU A 139 -32.77 -8.38 -3.78
N VAL A 140 -33.51 -9.41 -4.21
CA VAL A 140 -34.74 -9.30 -5.03
C VAL A 140 -35.67 -10.45 -4.62
#